data_AF-A0A916FH03-F1
#
_entry.id   AF-A0A916FH03-F1
#
_cell.length_a   1.000
_cell.length_b   1.000
_cell.length_c   1.000
_cell.angle_alpha   90.00
_cell.angle_beta   90.00
_cell.angle_gamma   90.00
#
_symmetry.space_group_name_H-M   'P 1'
#
loop_
_entity.id
_entity.type
_entity.pdbx_description
1 polymer ?
#
loop_
_entity_poly.entity_id
_entity_poly.type
_entity_poly.pdbx_seq_one_letter_code
_entity_poly.pdbx_strand_id
1 'polypeptide(L)' 'MSSNLTPRQQFEQQVARLIEKFNRQRAHYLSTAYNETDVRAEFIDPLFEALGWDVANRAGHGPHDKEVIREKS' A
#
# COMPACT_ATOMS: atom_id res chain seq x y z
N MET A 1 15.63 -23.20 13.38
CA MET A 1 15.94 -22.74 12.00
C MET A 1 14.84 -21.79 11.59
N SER A 2 15.13 -20.49 11.50
CA SER A 2 14.13 -19.51 11.05
C SER A 2 14.08 -19.56 9.53
N SER A 3 13.02 -20.16 8.98
CA SER A 3 12.77 -20.15 7.55
C SER A 3 12.37 -18.73 7.13
N ASN A 4 13.22 -18.05 6.35
CA ASN A 4 12.85 -16.78 5.76
C ASN A 4 11.76 -16.99 4.70
N LEU A 5 10.73 -16.14 4.73
CA LEU A 5 9.67 -16.14 3.73
C LEU A 5 10.20 -15.69 2.37
N THR A 6 9.69 -16.29 1.29
CA THR A 6 9.96 -15.81 -0.06
C THR A 6 9.27 -14.45 -0.30
N PRO A 7 9.73 -13.63 -1.26
CA PRO A 7 9.08 -12.37 -1.59
C PRO A 7 7.59 -12.53 -1.92
N ARG A 8 7.23 -13.61 -2.62
CA ARG A 8 5.84 -13.95 -2.91
C ARG A 8 5.02 -14.21 -1.64
N GLN A 9 5.57 -14.95 -0.68
CA GLN A 9 4.87 -15.20 0.59
C GLN A 9 4.72 -13.93 1.42
N GLN A 10 5.72 -13.04 1.40
CA GLN A 10 5.63 -11.73 2.05
C GLN A 10 4.53 -10.88 1.44
N PHE A 11 4.45 -10.83 0.10
CA PHE A 11 3.38 -10.15 -0.63
C PHE A 11 2.00 -10.71 -0.27
N GLU A 12 1.82 -12.04 -0.33
CA GLU A 12 0.56 -12.70 0.02
C GLU A 12 0.13 -12.36 1.46
N GLN A 13 1.06 -12.32 2.42
CA GLN A 13 0.78 -11.94 3.80
C GLN A 13 0.42 -10.45 3.96
N GLN A 14 1.03 -9.55 3.20
CA GLN A 14 0.70 -8.13 3.26
C GLN A 14 -0.67 -7.86 2.66
N VAL A 15 -0.98 -8.45 1.50
CA VAL A 15 -2.31 -8.36 0.87
C VAL A 15 -3.39 -8.96 1.77
N ALA A 16 -3.14 -10.12 2.39
CA ALA A 16 -4.08 -10.72 3.33
C ALA A 16 -4.42 -9.77 4.50
N ARG A 17 -3.42 -9.05 5.04
CA ARG A 17 -3.63 -8.04 6.09
C ARG A 17 -4.47 -6.86 5.63
N LEU A 18 -4.27 -6.38 4.40
CA LEU A 18 -5.10 -5.32 3.81
C LEU A 18 -6.55 -5.79 3.64
N ILE A 19 -6.76 -7.00 3.12
CA ILE A 19 -8.10 -7.58 2.97
C ILE A 19 -8.79 -7.71 4.35
N GLU A 20 -8.08 -8.21 5.35
CA GLU A 20 -8.63 -8.36 6.70
C GLU A 20 -9.01 -7.01 7.31
N LYS A 21 -8.13 -6.00 7.19
CA LYS A 21 -8.41 -4.62 7.59
C LYS A 21 -9.68 -4.09 6.93
N PHE A 22 -9.79 -4.22 5.61
CA PHE A 22 -10.96 -3.79 4.86
C PHE A 22 -12.23 -4.46 5.36
N ASN A 23 -12.20 -5.78 5.55
CA ASN A 23 -13.36 -6.55 5.99
C ASN A 23 -13.83 -6.18 7.39
N ARG A 24 -12.91 -5.90 8.33
CA ARG A 24 -13.27 -5.49 9.70
C ARG A 24 -14.06 -4.18 9.77
N GLN A 25 -13.85 -3.26 8.81
CA GLN A 25 -14.48 -1.94 8.79
C GLN A 25 -15.15 -1.62 7.45
N ARG A 26 -15.64 -2.66 6.75
CA ARG A 26 -16.18 -2.56 5.39
C ARG A 26 -17.24 -1.48 5.21
N ALA A 27 -18.13 -1.32 6.20
CA ALA A 27 -19.18 -0.29 6.16
C ALA A 27 -18.61 1.13 6.12
N HIS A 28 -17.52 1.39 6.84
CA HIS A 28 -16.84 2.68 6.83
C HIS A 28 -16.16 2.93 5.48
N TYR A 29 -15.40 1.95 4.98
CA TYR A 29 -14.66 2.09 3.71
C TYR A 29 -15.54 2.17 2.46
N LEU A 30 -16.80 1.74 2.56
CA LEU A 30 -17.80 1.92 1.50
C LEU A 30 -18.70 3.14 1.71
N SER A 31 -18.50 3.89 2.80
CA SER A 31 -19.29 5.09 3.07
C SER A 31 -18.79 6.29 2.28
N THR A 32 -19.66 7.26 2.05
CA THR A 32 -19.31 8.54 1.41
C THR A 32 -18.39 9.40 2.27
N ALA A 33 -18.21 9.07 3.55
CA ALA A 33 -17.30 9.78 4.44
C ALA A 33 -15.84 9.34 4.24
N TYR A 34 -15.61 8.21 3.56
CA TYR A 34 -14.26 7.72 3.26
C TYR A 34 -13.78 8.32 1.93
N ASN A 35 -12.76 9.17 2.01
CA ASN A 35 -12.32 9.96 0.88
C ASN A 35 -11.16 9.31 0.11
N GLU A 36 -10.85 9.91 -1.04
CA GLU A 36 -9.83 9.46 -1.98
C GLU A 36 -8.41 9.48 -1.36
N THR A 37 -8.11 10.48 -0.55
CA THR A 37 -6.79 10.60 0.12
C THR A 37 -6.58 9.46 1.10
N ASP A 38 -7.60 9.12 1.88
CA ASP A 38 -7.54 8.06 2.88
C ASP A 38 -7.45 6.68 2.22
N VAL A 39 -8.23 6.39 1.16
CA VAL A 39 -8.08 5.12 0.42
C VAL A 39 -6.71 4.96 -0.20
N ARG A 40 -6.14 6.05 -0.73
CA ARG A 40 -4.79 6.03 -1.27
C ARG A 40 -3.78 5.65 -0.17
N ALA A 41 -3.77 6.40 0.92
CA ALA A 41 -2.79 6.21 2.00
C ALA A 41 -2.95 4.87 2.74
N GLU A 42 -4.17 4.38 2.91
CA GLU A 42 -4.46 3.24 3.78
C GLU A 42 -4.49 1.88 3.07
N PHE A 43 -4.68 1.85 1.75
CA PHE A 43 -4.80 0.61 0.98
C PHE A 43 -3.98 0.61 -0.32
N ILE A 44 -4.00 1.69 -1.10
CA ILE A 44 -3.35 1.70 -2.41
C ILE A 44 -1.82 1.80 -2.26
N ASP A 45 -1.32 2.79 -1.51
CA ASP A 45 0.12 2.94 -1.25
C ASP A 45 0.71 1.67 -0.61
N PRO A 46 0.10 1.08 0.45
CA PRO A 46 0.56 -0.20 1.00
C PRO A 46 0.52 -1.39 0.03
N LEU A 47 -0.44 -1.43 -0.91
CA LEU A 47 -0.50 -2.48 -1.92
C LEU A 47 0.68 -2.39 -2.89
N PHE A 48 1.04 -1.19 -3.33
CA PHE A 48 2.20 -0.99 -4.19
C PHE A 48 3.51 -1.20 -3.45
N GLU A 49 3.63 -0.76 -2.19
CA GLU A 49 4.77 -1.11 -1.34
C GLU A 49 4.90 -2.64 -1.18
N ALA A 50 3.78 -3.37 -1.09
CA ALA A 50 3.80 -4.84 -1.06
C ALA A 50 4.31 -5.49 -2.35
N LEU A 51 4.12 -4.82 -3.49
CA LEU A 51 4.71 -5.21 -4.77
C LEU A 51 6.20 -4.84 -4.88
N GLY A 52 6.75 -4.14 -3.88
CA GLY A 52 8.14 -3.72 -3.82
C GLY A 52 8.42 -2.32 -4.36
N TRP A 53 7.37 -1.51 -4.60
CA TRP A 53 7.54 -0.14 -5.09
C TRP A 53 7.90 0.81 -3.94
N ASP A 54 8.80 1.76 -4.18
CA ASP A 54 9.12 2.82 -3.23
C ASP A 54 8.17 4.02 -3.35
N VAL A 55 6.92 3.81 -2.96
CA VAL A 55 5.86 4.83 -3.06
C VAL A 55 6.17 6.08 -2.22
N ALA A 56 6.81 5.89 -1.06
CA ALA A 56 7.18 6.96 -0.15
C ALA A 56 8.52 7.64 -0.49
N ASN A 57 9.20 7.20 -1.57
CA ASN A 57 10.54 7.67 -1.94
C ASN A 57 11.53 7.61 -0.76
N ARG A 58 11.50 6.53 0.01
CA ARG A 58 12.38 6.29 1.17
C ARG A 58 13.85 6.15 0.74
N ALA A 59 14.10 5.70 -0.48
CA ALA A 59 15.42 5.67 -1.08
C ALA A 59 15.95 7.09 -1.40
N GLY A 60 15.11 8.12 -1.31
CA GLY A 60 15.53 9.52 -1.45
C GLY A 60 15.85 9.91 -2.88
N HIS A 61 15.26 9.25 -3.87
CA HIS A 61 15.52 9.51 -5.28
C HIS A 61 15.12 10.94 -5.67
N GLY A 62 15.86 11.49 -6.64
CA GLY A 62 15.60 12.81 -7.21
C GLY A 62 14.25 12.86 -7.93
N PRO A 63 13.70 14.06 -8.22
CA PRO A 63 12.35 14.21 -8.80
C PRO A 63 12.09 13.42 -10.09
N HIS A 64 13.14 13.12 -10.86
CA HIS A 64 13.07 12.37 -12.12
C HIS A 64 13.25 10.86 -11.95
N ASP A 65 13.73 10.40 -10.79
CA ASP A 65 14.08 9.01 -10.51
C ASP A 65 13.10 8.36 -9.52
N LYS A 66 12.01 9.05 -9.18
CA LYS A 66 10.95 8.51 -8.34
C LYS A 66 10.14 7.48 -9.11
N GLU A 67 9.88 6.34 -8.49
CA GLU A 67 9.00 5.30 -9.04
C GLU A 67 7.53 5.76 -9.10
N VAL A 68 7.15 6.74 -8.26
CA VAL A 68 5.80 7.30 -8.21
C VAL A 68 5.82 8.81 -8.42
N ILE A 69 5.08 9.25 -9.44
CA ILE A 69 4.84 10.66 -9.75
C ILE A 69 3.45 11.03 -9.23
N ARG A 70 3.36 12.04 -8.37
CA ARG A 70 2.07 12.56 -7.90
C ARG A 70 1.58 13.63 -8.88
N GLU A 71 0.34 13.49 -9.33
CA GLU A 71 -0.31 14.55 -10.10
C GLU A 71 -0.43 15.82 -9.24
N LYS A 72 -0.30 16.99 -9.89
CA LYS A 72 -0.55 18.26 -9.22
C LYS A 72 -2.06 18.49 -9.23
N SER A 73 -2.68 18.52 -8.06
CA SER A 73 -4.05 19.04 -7.88
C SER A 73 -4.06 20.56 -7.88
#